data_AF-A0A966VH65-F1
#
_entry.id   AF-A0A966VH65-F1
#
_cell.length_a   1.000
_cell.length_b   1.000
_cell.length_c   1.000
_cell.angle_alpha   90.00
_cell.angle_beta   90.00
_cell.angle_gamma   90.00
#
_symmetry.space_group_name_H-M   'P 1'
#
loop_
_entity.id
_entity.type
_entity.pdbx_description
1 polymer ?
#
loop_
_entity_poly.entity_id
_entity_poly.type
_entity_poly.pdbx_seq_one_letter_code
_entity_poly.pdbx_strand_id
1 'polypeptide(L)'
;MSQQRRLGKKITFIVGGILAFAYVFPFFLVFVNALKLKPDILANPLSIPTSITWDNFNQALTKMNFFRSLTNSIIITVLSVSLLVVFSSMLAYYLSRTKTNLSKYIFLILVASMIVPFQA
;
A
#
# COMPACT_ATOMS: atom_id res chain seq x y z
N MET A 1 -17.50 -36.94 4.12
CA MET A 1 -17.22 -35.48 4.08
C MET A 1 -17.22 -35.03 2.63
N SER A 2 -18.32 -34.41 2.21
CA SER A 2 -18.85 -34.45 0.84
C SER A 2 -17.99 -33.71 -0.20
N GLN A 3 -17.80 -34.36 -1.35
CA GLN A 3 -16.99 -33.90 -2.49
C GLN A 3 -17.26 -32.44 -2.92
N GLN A 4 -18.47 -31.92 -2.69
CA GLN A 4 -18.85 -30.52 -2.94
C GLN A 4 -17.99 -29.50 -2.16
N ARG A 5 -17.59 -29.81 -0.91
CA ARG A 5 -16.65 -28.95 -0.14
C ARG A 5 -15.22 -28.97 -0.70
N ARG A 6 -14.82 -30.06 -1.34
CA ARG A 6 -13.49 -30.22 -1.95
C ARG A 6 -13.40 -29.50 -3.30
N LEU A 7 -14.50 -29.50 -4.07
CA LEU A 7 -14.62 -28.74 -5.32
C LEU A 7 -14.65 -27.22 -5.07
N GLY A 8 -15.45 -26.77 -4.08
CA GLY A 8 -15.49 -25.37 -3.67
C GLY A 8 -14.11 -24.84 -3.25
N LYS A 9 -13.37 -25.60 -2.43
CA LYS A 9 -12.00 -25.24 -2.04
C LYS A 9 -11.03 -25.18 -3.23
N LYS A 10 -11.14 -26.09 -4.20
CA LYS A 10 -10.32 -26.07 -5.42
C LYS A 10 -10.61 -24.82 -6.26
N ILE A 11 -11.88 -24.47 -6.43
CA ILE A 11 -12.29 -23.28 -7.19
C ILE A 11 -11.77 -22.02 -6.49
N THR A 12 -11.97 -21.89 -5.17
CA THR A 12 -11.44 -20.76 -4.40
C THR A 12 -9.92 -20.65 -4.51
N PHE A 13 -9.20 -21.77 -4.52
CA PHE A 13 -7.74 -21.76 -4.66
C PHE A 13 -7.29 -21.34 -6.06
N ILE A 14 -7.97 -21.81 -7.12
CA ILE A 14 -7.67 -21.44 -8.50
C ILE A 14 -7.99 -19.96 -8.74
N VAL A 15 -9.17 -19.50 -8.31
CA VAL A 15 -9.58 -18.09 -8.44
C VAL A 15 -8.66 -17.19 -7.64
N GLY A 16 -8.34 -17.56 -6.39
CA GLY A 16 -7.38 -16.84 -5.55
C GLY A 16 -5.99 -16.78 -6.18
N GLY A 17 -5.52 -17.87 -6.80
CA GLY A 17 -4.25 -17.92 -7.52
C GLY A 17 -4.23 -17.01 -8.75
N ILE A 18 -5.29 -17.00 -9.56
CA ILE A 18 -5.41 -16.13 -10.73
C ILE A 18 -5.43 -14.66 -10.30
N LEU A 19 -6.21 -14.32 -9.27
CA LEU A 19 -6.26 -12.96 -8.74
C LEU A 19 -4.90 -12.55 -8.17
N ALA A 20 -4.24 -13.39 -7.39
CA ALA A 20 -2.90 -13.12 -6.87
C ALA A 20 -1.92 -12.84 -8.02
N PHE A 21 -1.94 -13.63 -9.09
CA PHE A 21 -1.10 -13.39 -10.26
C PHE A 21 -1.43 -12.05 -10.93
N ALA A 22 -2.71 -11.72 -11.13
CA ALA A 22 -3.13 -10.47 -11.72
C ALA A 22 -2.67 -9.24 -10.92
N TYR A 23 -2.67 -9.34 -9.58
CA TYR A 23 -2.17 -8.27 -8.70
C TYR A 23 -0.64 -8.16 -8.67
N VAL A 24 0.08 -9.28 -8.75
CA VAL A 24 1.56 -9.30 -8.72
C VAL A 24 2.16 -8.92 -10.08
N PHE A 25 1.47 -9.23 -11.18
CA PHE A 25 1.92 -8.95 -12.55
C PHE A 25 2.38 -7.50 -12.80
N PRO A 26 1.66 -6.43 -12.40
CA PRO A 26 2.15 -5.06 -12.58
C PRO A 26 3.44 -4.77 -11.81
N PHE A 27 3.63 -5.36 -10.62
CA PHE A 27 4.89 -5.20 -9.88
C PHE A 27 6.05 -5.90 -10.59
N PHE A 28 5.81 -7.07 -11.18
CA PHE A 28 6.79 -7.76 -12.02
C PHE A 28 7.19 -6.91 -13.22
N LEU A 29 6.23 -6.25 -13.89
CA LEU A 29 6.51 -5.33 -14.99
C LEU A 29 7.32 -4.11 -14.55
N VAL A 30 7.02 -3.53 -13.39
CA VAL A 30 7.82 -2.42 -12.82
C VAL A 30 9.26 -2.86 -12.58
N PHE A 31 9.47 -4.04 -12.01
CA PHE A 31 10.79 -4.60 -11.77
C PHE A 31 11.57 -4.81 -13.08
N VAL A 32 10.93 -5.42 -14.08
CA VAL A 32 11.51 -5.63 -15.40
C VAL A 32 11.86 -4.29 -16.08
N ASN A 33 10.96 -3.32 -16.04
CA ASN A 33 11.19 -2.01 -16.65
C ASN A 33 12.28 -1.20 -15.91
N ALA A 34 12.45 -1.39 -14.60
CA ALA A 34 13.55 -0.77 -13.86
C ALA A 34 14.94 -1.20 -14.38
N LEU A 35 15.05 -2.40 -14.97
CA LEU A 35 16.30 -2.95 -15.51
C LEU A 35 16.52 -2.69 -17.01
N LYS A 36 15.53 -2.12 -17.74
CA LYS A 36 15.60 -1.85 -19.18
C LYS A 36 16.21 -0.50 -19.51
N LEU A 37 16.80 -0.32 -20.70
CA LEU A 37 17.13 1.01 -21.21
C LEU A 37 15.86 1.81 -21.53
N LYS A 38 15.89 3.13 -21.32
CA LYS A 38 14.76 4.05 -21.54
C LYS A 38 14.08 3.93 -22.92
N PRO A 39 14.82 3.79 -24.05
CA PRO A 39 14.20 3.61 -25.36
C PRO A 39 13.40 2.30 -25.47
N ASP A 40 13.87 1.23 -24.82
CA ASP A 40 13.22 -0.08 -24.84
C ASP A 40 11.96 -0.11 -23.98
N ILE A 41 11.89 0.71 -22.92
CA ILE A 41 10.69 0.90 -22.09
C ILE A 41 9.58 1.56 -22.92
N LEU A 42 9.92 2.56 -23.74
CA LEU A 42 8.96 3.30 -24.56
C LEU A 42 8.49 2.51 -25.79
N ALA A 43 9.37 1.68 -26.37
CA ALA A 43 9.06 0.87 -27.54
C ALA A 43 8.26 -0.39 -27.20
N ASN A 44 8.62 -1.12 -26.13
CA ASN A 44 7.97 -2.37 -25.74
C ASN A 44 7.92 -2.54 -24.20
N PRO A 45 6.92 -1.96 -23.52
CA PRO A 45 6.81 -2.05 -22.07
C PRO A 45 6.54 -3.47 -21.55
N LEU A 46 5.99 -4.37 -22.39
CA LEU A 46 5.66 -5.76 -22.05
C LEU A 46 6.78 -6.77 -22.39
N SER A 47 7.83 -6.37 -23.12
CA SER A 47 8.90 -7.30 -23.51
C SER A 47 9.83 -7.65 -22.34
N ILE A 48 10.53 -8.77 -22.43
CA ILE A 48 11.63 -9.15 -21.52
C ILE A 48 12.86 -8.28 -21.88
N PRO A 49 13.70 -7.84 -20.93
CA PRO A 49 14.82 -6.96 -21.20
C PRO A 49 15.83 -7.65 -22.12
N THR A 50 16.16 -7.02 -23.25
CA THR A 50 17.20 -7.46 -24.19
C THR A 50 18.60 -7.11 -23.67
N SER A 51 18.69 -6.04 -22.88
CA SER A 51 19.90 -5.58 -22.21
C SER A 51 19.57 -5.13 -20.79
N ILE A 52 20.37 -5.60 -19.82
CA ILE A 52 20.20 -5.28 -18.39
C ILE A 52 21.07 -4.06 -18.10
N THR A 53 20.46 -3.00 -17.58
CA THR A 53 21.18 -1.79 -17.13
C THR A 53 20.83 -1.43 -15.70
N TRP A 54 21.84 -0.97 -14.95
CA TRP A 54 21.69 -0.42 -13.62
C TRP A 54 21.61 1.12 -13.63
N ASP A 55 21.68 1.74 -14.81
CA ASP A 55 21.70 3.20 -14.96
C ASP A 55 20.40 3.87 -14.47
N ASN A 56 19.26 3.19 -14.58
CA ASN A 56 18.01 3.70 -14.03
C ASN A 56 18.05 3.81 -12.50
N PHE A 57 18.70 2.86 -11.81
CA PHE A 57 18.87 2.91 -10.36
C PHE A 57 19.80 4.05 -9.96
N ASN A 58 20.94 4.20 -10.63
CA ASN A 58 21.87 5.30 -10.37
C ASN A 58 21.24 6.67 -10.62
N GLN A 59 20.49 6.81 -11.72
CA GLN A 59 19.76 8.03 -12.03
C GLN A 59 18.63 8.31 -11.03
N ALA A 60 17.90 7.29 -10.56
CA ALA A 60 16.87 7.47 -9.54
C ALA A 60 17.48 7.95 -8.22
N LEU A 61 18.60 7.35 -7.79
CA LEU A 61 19.30 7.72 -6.56
C LEU A 61 19.77 9.17 -6.58
N THR A 62 20.36 9.63 -7.69
CA THR A 62 20.88 11.00 -7.84
C THR A 62 19.78 12.02 -8.13
N LYS A 63 18.89 11.78 -9.09
CA LYS A 63 17.86 12.77 -9.48
C LYS A 63 16.79 12.99 -8.42
N MET A 64 16.45 11.96 -7.63
CA MET A 64 15.39 12.06 -6.63
C MET A 64 15.89 12.49 -5.24
N ASN A 65 17.19 12.77 -5.09
CA ASN A 65 17.85 12.91 -3.78
C ASN A 65 17.36 11.81 -2.81
N PHE A 66 17.43 10.56 -3.26
CA PHE A 66 16.68 9.44 -2.69
C PHE A 66 16.82 9.36 -1.17
N PHE A 67 18.05 9.45 -0.65
CA PHE A 67 18.31 9.40 0.79
C PHE A 67 17.67 10.54 1.57
N ARG A 68 17.64 11.76 1.02
CA ARG A 68 16.99 12.91 1.66
C ARG A 68 15.47 12.74 1.67
N SER A 69 14.90 12.36 0.53
CA SER A 69 13.46 12.12 0.40
C SER A 69 13.00 10.97 1.31
N LEU A 70 13.75 9.87 1.35
CA LEU A 70 13.49 8.72 2.22
C LEU A 70 13.56 9.12 3.70
N THR A 71 14.61 9.84 4.11
CA THR A 71 14.78 10.28 5.50
C THR A 71 13.66 11.23 5.92
N ASN A 72 13.27 12.18 5.05
CA ASN A 72 12.15 13.07 5.30
C ASN A 72 10.84 12.30 5.49
N SER A 73 10.54 11.33 4.61
CA SER A 73 9.35 10.49 4.73
C SER A 73 9.36 9.69 6.03
N ILE A 74 10.49 9.08 6.39
CA ILE A 74 10.62 8.32 7.64
C ILE A 74 10.39 9.24 8.85
N ILE A 75 11.04 10.40 8.90
CA ILE A 75 10.89 11.36 10.01
C ILE A 75 9.42 11.78 10.14
N ILE A 76 8.79 12.18 9.03
CA ILE A 76 7.39 12.61 9.04
C ILE A 76 6.49 11.47 9.50
N THR A 77 6.62 10.27 8.92
CA THR A 77 5.79 9.12 9.29
C THR A 77 5.98 8.72 10.75
N VAL A 78 7.22 8.61 11.24
CA VAL A 78 7.49 8.21 12.62
C VAL A 78 6.95 9.23 13.61
N LEU A 79 7.20 10.53 13.38
CA LEU A 79 6.70 11.59 14.25
C LEU A 79 5.16 11.65 14.23
N SER A 80 4.55 11.64 13.03
CA SER A 80 3.10 11.68 12.89
C SER A 80 2.43 10.48 13.54
N VAL A 81 2.91 9.25 13.29
CA VAL A 81 2.35 8.03 13.89
C VAL A 81 2.52 8.03 15.40
N SER A 82 3.68 8.44 15.92
CA SER A 82 3.91 8.50 17.37
C SER A 82 2.94 9.45 18.06
N LEU A 83 2.77 10.66 17.52
CA LEU A 83 1.79 11.63 18.03
C LEU A 83 0.36 11.09 17.91
N LEU A 84 -0.01 10.54 16.75
CA LEU A 84 -1.33 9.94 16.53
C LEU A 84 -1.62 8.86 17.56
N VAL A 85 -0.69 7.96 17.85
CA VAL A 85 -0.88 6.87 18.83
C VAL A 85 -1.08 7.43 20.23
N VAL A 86 -0.31 8.42 20.66
CA VAL A 86 -0.46 9.03 21.99
C VAL A 86 -1.83 9.71 22.12
N PHE A 87 -2.20 10.59 21.19
CA PHE A 87 -3.47 11.30 21.28
C PHE A 87 -4.69 10.39 21.07
N SER A 88 -4.63 9.46 20.11
CA SER A 88 -5.74 8.54 19.84
C SER A 88 -5.97 7.57 20.98
N SER A 89 -4.91 7.06 21.63
CA SER A 89 -5.05 6.15 22.78
C SER A 89 -5.65 6.85 23.99
N MET A 90 -5.23 8.08 24.30
CA MET A 90 -5.80 8.89 25.38
C MET A 90 -7.28 9.19 25.14
N LEU A 91 -7.63 9.58 23.91
CA LEU A 91 -9.01 9.86 23.52
C LEU A 91 -9.87 8.60 23.56
N ALA A 92 -9.38 7.48 23.03
CA ALA A 92 -10.08 6.20 23.04
C ALA A 92 -10.35 5.71 24.47
N TYR A 93 -9.36 5.86 25.38
CA TYR A 93 -9.54 5.52 26.79
C TYR A 93 -10.66 6.34 27.43
N TYR A 94 -10.62 7.68 27.29
CA TYR A 94 -11.66 8.55 27.83
C TYR A 94 -13.05 8.22 27.28
N LEU A 95 -13.14 8.03 25.97
CA LEU A 95 -14.38 7.77 25.27
C LEU A 95 -14.98 6.40 25.61
N SER A 96 -14.14 5.40 25.88
CA SER A 96 -14.58 4.07 26.32
C SER A 96 -15.14 4.06 27.75
N ARG A 97 -14.61 4.92 28.63
CA ARG A 97 -14.96 4.92 30.06
C ARG A 97 -16.05 5.94 30.42
N THR A 98 -16.23 6.98 29.63
CA THR A 98 -17.26 8.01 29.86
C THR A 98 -18.49 7.78 28.99
N LYS A 99 -19.60 7.31 29.60
CA LYS A 99 -20.88 7.08 28.93
C LYS A 99 -21.77 8.33 28.91
N THR A 100 -21.23 9.46 28.46
CA THR A 100 -22.02 10.69 28.29
C THR A 100 -22.58 10.79 26.86
N ASN A 101 -23.67 11.56 26.69
CA ASN A 101 -24.23 11.81 25.34
C ASN A 101 -23.19 12.49 24.43
N LEU A 102 -22.36 13.37 24.99
CA LEU A 102 -21.28 14.06 24.27
C LEU A 102 -20.22 13.08 23.74
N SER A 103 -19.80 12.10 24.56
CA SER A 103 -18.92 11.00 24.13
C SER A 103 -19.52 10.24 22.93
N LYS A 104 -20.82 9.92 22.96
CA LYS A 104 -21.51 9.24 21.85
C LYS A 104 -21.48 10.06 20.55
N TYR A 105 -21.70 11.37 20.62
CA TYR A 105 -21.63 12.24 19.44
C TYR A 105 -20.21 12.34 18.87
N ILE A 106 -19.19 12.51 19.74
CA ILE A 106 -17.78 12.53 19.30
C ILE A 106 -17.40 11.22 18.61
N PHE A 107 -17.76 10.07 19.19
CA PHE A 107 -17.50 8.78 18.58
C PHE A 107 -18.13 8.65 17.19
N LEU A 108 -19.38 9.10 17.04
CA LEU A 108 -20.09 9.04 15.77
C LEU A 108 -19.46 9.95 14.70
N ILE A 109 -18.98 11.14 15.08
CA ILE A 109 -18.25 12.05 14.17
C ILE A 109 -16.92 11.41 13.71
N LEU A 110 -16.18 10.76 14.62
CA LEU A 110 -14.94 10.05 14.27
C LEU A 110 -15.18 8.89 13.30
N VAL A 111 -16.26 8.12 13.49
CA VAL A 111 -16.62 7.05 12.56
C VAL A 111 -17.05 7.63 11.21
N ALA A 112 -17.83 8.72 11.21
CA ALA A 112 -18.25 9.39 9.99
C ALA A 112 -17.05 9.92 9.18
N SER A 113 -16.01 10.47 9.83
CA SER A 113 -14.81 10.94 9.13
C SER A 113 -13.99 9.82 8.49
N MET A 114 -14.03 8.59 9.01
CA MET A 114 -13.38 7.44 8.35
C MET A 114 -14.10 6.99 7.09
N ILE A 115 -15.40 7.24 6.98
CA ILE A 115 -16.23 6.85 5.83
C ILE A 115 -16.12 7.87 4.70
N VAL A 116 -15.93 9.15 5.02
CA VAL A 116 -15.75 10.20 4.01
C VAL A 116 -14.39 10.02 3.32
N PRO A 117 -14.36 9.67 2.02
CA PRO A 117 -13.11 9.52 1.31
C PRO A 117 -12.48 10.91 1.15
N PHE A 118 -11.34 11.13 1.78
CA PHE A 118 -10.53 12.34 1.60
C PHE A 118 -9.71 12.33 0.31
N GLN A 119 -9.91 11.31 -0.54
CA GLN A 119 -9.23 11.15 -1.82
C GLN A 119 -10.26 10.87 -2.92
N ALA A 120 -10.69 11.94 -3.57
CA ALA A 120 -11.15 11.99 -4.96
C ALA A 120 -10.48 13.21 -5.61
#